data_AF-A0A6I5C3G8-F1
#
_entry.id   AF-A0A6I5C3G8-F1
#
_cell.length_a   1.000
_cell.length_b   1.000
_cell.length_c   1.000
_cell.angle_alpha   90.00
_cell.angle_beta   90.00
_cell.angle_gamma   90.00
#
_symmetry.space_group_name_H-M   'P 1'
#
loop_
_entity.id
_entity.type
_entity.pdbx_description
1 polymer ?
#
loop_
_entity_poly.entity_id
_entity_poly.type
_entity_poly.pdbx_seq_one_letter_code
_entity_poly.pdbx_strand_id
1 'polypeptide(L)'
;MHDVSRPTAGPAAALRPPRHLLSALAALALVLGALIGLPAVSQAAGSLPCDIYGAAGTPCVAAHSTTRALLSSYAGPLYQVTRASDGARTDV
;
A
#
# COMPACT_ATOMS: atom_id res chain seq x y z
N MET A 1 51.64 -31.96 39.80
CA MET A 1 51.69 -33.20 39.01
C MET A 1 50.25 -33.56 38.63
N HIS A 2 49.81 -33.11 37.44
CA HIS A 2 48.60 -33.52 36.70
C HIS A 2 47.22 -33.13 37.27
N ASP A 3 46.24 -32.66 36.51
CA ASP A 3 46.14 -32.22 35.11
C ASP A 3 44.80 -31.47 34.96
N VAL A 4 44.79 -30.30 34.33
CA VAL A 4 43.58 -29.52 34.02
C VAL A 4 42.92 -30.14 32.79
N SER A 5 41.83 -30.89 33.02
CA SER A 5 41.03 -31.46 31.94
C SER A 5 40.16 -30.38 31.26
N ARG A 6 40.50 -30.07 30.01
CA ARG A 6 39.74 -29.23 29.09
C ARG A 6 38.40 -29.88 28.72
N PRO A 7 37.31 -29.10 28.54
CA PRO A 7 36.19 -29.53 27.73
C PRO A 7 36.59 -29.51 26.24
N THR A 8 36.57 -30.67 25.59
CA THR A 8 36.72 -30.81 24.14
C THR A 8 35.39 -30.47 23.46
N ALA A 9 35.36 -29.36 22.73
CA ALA A 9 34.29 -29.04 21.80
C ALA A 9 34.26 -30.10 20.70
N GLY A 10 33.22 -30.93 20.68
CA GLY A 10 32.97 -31.86 19.58
C GLY A 10 32.79 -31.12 18.26
N PRO A 11 33.12 -31.75 17.12
CA PRO A 11 32.88 -31.15 15.83
C PRO A 11 31.38 -30.93 15.69
N ALA A 12 30.96 -29.67 15.53
CA ALA A 12 29.63 -29.34 15.04
C ALA A 12 29.49 -30.06 13.70
N ALA A 13 28.77 -31.18 13.72
CA ALA A 13 28.39 -31.91 12.54
C ALA A 13 27.69 -30.90 11.63
N ALA A 14 28.40 -30.43 10.61
CA ALA A 14 27.85 -29.60 9.57
C ALA A 14 26.84 -30.46 8.83
N LEU A 15 25.61 -30.52 9.34
CA LEU A 15 24.48 -31.06 8.63
C LEU A 15 24.37 -30.24 7.35
N ARG A 16 24.84 -30.81 6.24
CA ARG A 16 24.60 -30.27 4.90
C ARG A 16 23.08 -30.17 4.76
N PRO A 17 22.51 -28.96 4.74
CA PRO A 17 21.08 -28.86 4.57
C PRO A 17 20.75 -29.47 3.20
N PRO A 18 19.71 -30.32 3.12
CA PRO A 18 19.17 -30.75 1.84
C PRO A 18 19.01 -29.52 0.95
N ARG A 19 19.33 -29.64 -0.34
CA ARG A 19 19.23 -28.54 -1.30
C ARG A 19 17.86 -27.86 -1.28
N HIS A 20 16.82 -28.61 -0.90
CA HIS A 20 15.45 -28.14 -0.67
C HIS A 20 15.29 -27.14 0.49
N LEU A 21 16.06 -27.29 1.58
CA LEU A 21 16.07 -26.36 2.71
C LEU A 21 16.76 -25.04 2.35
N LEU A 22 17.86 -25.12 1.59
CA LEU A 22 18.54 -23.94 1.04
C LEU A 22 17.63 -23.16 0.07
N SER A 23 16.93 -23.86 -0.82
CA SER A 23 15.97 -23.22 -1.73
C SER A 23 14.75 -22.63 -1.01
N ALA A 24 14.24 -23.30 0.03
CA ALA A 24 13.11 -22.79 0.81
C ALA A 24 13.47 -21.49 1.56
N LEU A 25 14.65 -21.43 2.16
CA LEU A 25 15.14 -20.22 2.83
C LEU A 25 15.40 -19.07 1.86
N ALA A 26 15.98 -19.36 0.69
CA ALA A 26 16.17 -18.36 -0.35
C ALA A 26 14.84 -17.79 -0.86
N ALA A 27 13.84 -18.65 -1.08
CA ALA A 27 12.50 -18.22 -1.47
C ALA A 27 11.83 -17.36 -0.39
N LEU A 28 11.93 -17.76 0.88
CA LEU A 28 11.38 -17.00 1.99
C LEU A 28 12.06 -15.63 2.14
N ALA A 29 13.39 -15.57 2.03
CA ALA A 29 14.15 -14.32 2.08
C ALA A 29 13.78 -13.40 0.92
N LEU A 30 13.58 -13.95 -0.29
CA LEU A 30 13.15 -13.19 -1.46
C LEU A 30 11.74 -12.60 -1.25
N VAL A 31 10.80 -13.39 -0.72
CA VAL A 31 9.43 -12.94 -0.42
C VAL A 31 9.43 -11.85 0.66
N LEU A 32 10.20 -12.04 1.72
CA LEU A 32 10.29 -11.06 2.81
C LEU A 32 10.97 -9.77 2.35
N GLY A 33 12.03 -9.87 1.55
CA GLY A 33 12.69 -8.74 0.92
C GLY A 33 11.76 -8.00 -0.05
N ALA A 34 10.92 -8.72 -0.80
CA ALA A 34 9.93 -8.12 -1.69
C ALA A 34 8.84 -7.34 -0.91
N LEU A 35 8.33 -7.90 0.19
CA LEU A 35 7.32 -7.24 1.04
C LEU A 35 7.81 -5.91 1.63
N ILE A 36 9.10 -5.78 1.91
CA ILE A 36 9.71 -4.60 2.52
C ILE A 36 10.24 -3.62 1.46
N GLY A 37 10.75 -4.15 0.35
CA GLY A 37 11.51 -3.38 -0.64
C GLY A 37 10.71 -2.84 -1.81
N LEU A 38 9.51 -3.37 -2.08
CA LEU A 38 8.67 -2.82 -3.16
C LEU A 38 7.83 -1.65 -2.62
N PRO A 39 7.80 -0.51 -3.32
CA PRO A 39 6.82 0.52 -3.00
C PRO A 39 5.42 -0.08 -3.18
N ALA A 40 4.59 0.03 -2.14
CA ALA A 40 3.19 -0.33 -2.26
C ALA A 40 2.58 0.50 -3.39
N VAL A 41 2.08 -0.16 -4.43
CA VAL A 41 1.24 0.51 -5.43
C VAL A 41 -0.02 0.95 -4.70
N SER A 42 -0.14 2.25 -4.44
CA SER A 42 -1.38 2.81 -3.93
C SER A 42 -2.42 2.56 -5.01
N GLN A 43 -3.34 1.63 -4.77
CA GLN A 43 -4.49 1.39 -5.65
C GLN A 43 -5.49 2.54 -5.48
N ALA A 44 -5.04 3.77 -5.70
CA ALA A 44 -5.89 4.94 -5.86
C ALA A 44 -6.53 4.90 -7.25
N ALA A 45 -7.26 3.81 -7.52
CA ALA A 45 -8.31 3.77 -8.51
C ALA A 45 -9.70 3.87 -7.84
N GLY A 46 -9.82 4.16 -6.53
CA GLY A 46 -11.10 3.95 -5.82
C GLY A 46 -11.40 4.77 -4.56
N SER A 47 -10.70 5.87 -4.26
CA SER A 47 -11.06 6.76 -3.15
C SER A 47 -10.69 8.20 -3.47
N LEU A 48 -11.68 9.08 -3.59
CA LEU A 48 -11.53 10.53 -3.76
C LEU A 48 -11.47 11.23 -2.39
N PRO A 49 -11.16 12.54 -2.34
CA PRO A 49 -10.93 13.23 -1.07
C PRO A 49 -12.02 13.03 -0.02
N CYS A 50 -13.30 13.12 -0.40
CA CYS A 50 -14.40 12.93 0.55
C CYS A 50 -14.60 11.48 0.98
N ASP A 51 -14.19 10.50 0.17
CA ASP A 51 -14.16 9.10 0.61
C ASP A 51 -13.12 8.90 1.73
N ILE A 52 -11.94 9.53 1.61
CA ILE A 52 -10.86 9.47 2.62
C ILE A 52 -11.31 10.13 3.92
N TYR A 53 -11.88 11.33 3.84
CA TYR A 53 -12.39 12.05 5.02
C TYR A 53 -13.52 11.29 5.71
N GLY A 54 -14.42 10.66 4.95
CA GLY A 54 -15.46 9.78 5.48
C GLY A 54 -14.88 8.58 6.23
N ALA A 55 -13.90 7.89 5.64
CA ALA A 55 -13.23 6.75 6.27
C ALA A 55 -12.47 7.14 7.56
N ALA A 56 -12.00 8.38 7.68
CA ALA A 56 -11.31 8.91 8.85
C ALA A 56 -12.25 9.39 9.98
N GLY A 57 -13.58 9.32 9.80
CA GLY A 57 -14.55 9.78 10.79
C GLY A 57 -14.80 11.30 10.80
N THR A 58 -14.28 12.02 9.80
CA THR A 58 -14.48 13.47 9.62
C THR A 58 -15.11 13.76 8.26
N PRO A 59 -16.34 13.25 7.98
CA PRO A 59 -16.93 13.28 6.64
C PRO A 59 -17.14 14.71 6.11
N CYS A 60 -17.02 14.86 4.78
CA CYS A 60 -17.38 16.10 4.09
C CYS A 60 -18.87 16.42 4.30
N VAL A 61 -19.18 17.62 4.79
CA VAL A 61 -20.57 18.14 4.84
C VAL A 61 -20.94 18.92 3.57
N ALA A 62 -19.94 19.39 2.83
CA ALA A 62 -20.08 20.05 1.53
C ALA A 62 -18.82 19.79 0.69
N ALA A 63 -18.98 19.70 -0.63
CA ALA A 63 -17.88 19.46 -1.56
C ALA A 63 -18.10 20.30 -2.83
N HIS A 64 -17.13 21.16 -3.15
CA HIS A 64 -17.18 22.05 -4.33
C HIS A 64 -15.92 21.88 -5.18
N SER A 65 -16.10 21.71 -6.48
CA SER A 65 -15.02 21.57 -7.46
C SER A 65 -15.56 21.85 -8.85
N THR A 66 -14.78 22.50 -9.71
CA THR A 66 -15.12 22.73 -11.12
C THR A 66 -14.28 21.88 -12.08
N THR A 67 -13.36 21.07 -11.55
CA THR A 67 -12.37 20.34 -12.36
C THR A 67 -12.55 18.83 -12.33
N ARG A 68 -12.97 18.28 -11.18
CA ARG A 68 -13.16 16.83 -10.98
C ARG A 68 -14.12 16.55 -9.82
N ALA A 69 -14.71 15.36 -9.80
CA ALA A 69 -15.45 14.88 -8.63
C ALA A 69 -14.55 14.83 -7.37
N LEU A 70 -15.17 14.92 -6.19
CA LEU A 70 -14.50 14.77 -4.89
C LEU A 70 -14.97 13.54 -4.11
N LEU A 71 -15.94 12.80 -4.65
CA LEU A 71 -16.53 11.60 -4.08
C LEU A 71 -16.67 10.54 -5.18
N SER A 72 -16.25 9.30 -4.90
CA SER A 72 -16.20 8.19 -5.87
C SER A 72 -17.54 7.85 -6.50
N SER A 73 -18.63 7.99 -5.75
CA SER A 73 -19.98 7.71 -6.22
C SER A 73 -20.66 8.89 -6.93
N TYR A 74 -20.01 10.05 -7.02
CA TYR A 74 -20.62 11.23 -7.61
C TYR A 74 -20.57 11.21 -9.13
N ALA A 75 -21.75 11.16 -9.76
CA ALA A 75 -21.93 11.14 -11.21
C ALA A 75 -22.79 12.32 -11.73
N GLY A 76 -23.03 13.33 -10.90
CA GLY A 76 -23.79 14.54 -11.28
C GLY A 76 -22.92 15.64 -11.90
N PRO A 77 -23.53 16.76 -12.29
CA PRO A 77 -22.78 17.92 -12.80
C PRO A 77 -22.08 18.67 -11.68
N LEU A 78 -20.80 18.99 -11.91
CA LEU A 78 -19.95 19.68 -10.96
C LEU A 78 -20.34 21.15 -10.80
N TYR A 79 -20.73 21.79 -11.90
CA TYR A 79 -21.17 23.18 -11.91
C TYR A 79 -22.08 23.47 -13.09
N GLN A 80 -22.71 24.65 -13.06
CA GLN A 80 -23.51 25.16 -14.16
C GLN A 80 -22.84 26.39 -14.74
N VAL A 81 -22.75 26.45 -16.07
CA VAL A 81 -22.33 27.66 -16.77
C VAL A 81 -23.54 28.42 -17.25
N THR A 82 -23.45 29.76 -17.19
CA THR A 82 -24.41 30.65 -17.83
C THR A 82 -23.68 31.43 -18.92
N ARG A 83 -24.19 31.37 -20.16
CA ARG A 83 -23.63 32.12 -21.28
C ARG A 83 -24.10 33.57 -21.19
N ALA A 84 -23.15 34.51 -21.23
CA ALA A 84 -23.45 35.93 -21.06
C ALA A 84 -24.30 36.55 -22.20
N SER A 85 -24.20 36.01 -23.42
CA SER A 85 -24.86 36.59 -24.59
C SER A 85 -26.38 36.40 -24.63
N ASP A 86 -26.87 35.31 -24.06
CA ASP A 86 -28.28 34.88 -24.17
C ASP A 86 -28.86 34.36 -22.85
N GLY A 87 -28.06 34.31 -21.78
CA GLY A 87 -28.48 33.80 -20.48
C GLY A 87 -28.70 32.28 -20.43
N ALA A 88 -28.37 31.55 -21.50
CA ALA A 88 -28.57 30.10 -21.55
C ALA A 88 -27.70 29.38 -20.52
N ARG A 89 -28.24 28.32 -19.92
CA ARG A 89 -27.58 27.53 -18.87
C ARG A 89 -27.29 26.11 -19.36
N THR A 90 -26.13 25.58 -18.98
CA THR A 90 -25.84 24.15 -19.13
C THR A 90 -25.05 23.64 -17.93
N ASP A 91 -25.38 22.42 -17.53
CA ASP A 91 -24.67 21.69 -16.50
C ASP A 91 -23.41 21.05 -17.10
N VAL A 92 -22.32 21.02 -16.32
CA VAL A 92 -20.99 20.51 -16.71
C VAL A 92 -20.48 19.53 -15.67
#